data_AF-O08941-F1
#
_entry.id   AF-O08941-F1
#
_cell.length_a   1.000
_cell.length_b   1.000
_cell.length_c   1.000
_cell.angle_alpha   90.00
_cell.angle_beta   90.00
_cell.angle_gamma   90.00
#
_symmetry.space_group_name_H-M   'P 1'
#
loop_
_entity.id
_entity.type
_entity.pdbx_description
1 polymer ?
#
loop_
_entity_poly.entity_id
_entity_poly.type
_entity_poly.pdbx_seq_one_letter_code
_entity_poly.pdbx_strand_id
1 'polypeptide(L)'
;KAGIEDVCGQWSHYQVRDKFKKFDQRYLRKILIRKNLPKSSIVSLYKKLEMKQAIEMVETGILNSAVFPTSYQPERKQGTKRLSPEDVESMRDILTRNMYQVRQRTLSYNKYNLKPQ
;
A
#
# COMPACT_ATOMS: atom_id res chain seq x y z
N LYS A 1 -47.88 -10.61 26.50
CA LYS A 1 -47.23 -9.69 25.53
C LYS A 1 -45.71 -9.88 25.66
N ALA A 2 -45.11 -10.79 24.88
CA ALA A 2 -43.68 -11.12 24.97
C ALA A 2 -43.15 -11.60 23.61
N GLY A 3 -43.56 -10.96 22.51
CA GLY A 3 -43.19 -11.41 21.15
C GLY A 3 -42.19 -10.50 20.44
N ILE A 4 -42.08 -9.23 20.85
CA ILE A 4 -41.21 -8.24 20.19
C ILE A 4 -39.83 -8.13 20.86
N GLU A 5 -39.73 -8.46 22.15
CA GLU A 5 -38.50 -8.35 22.93
C GLU A 5 -37.53 -9.52 22.68
N ASP A 6 -38.04 -10.75 22.55
CA ASP A 6 -37.23 -11.93 22.20
C ASP A 6 -36.60 -11.84 20.80
N VAL A 7 -37.30 -11.19 19.87
CA VAL A 7 -36.80 -10.98 18.49
C VAL A 7 -35.67 -9.94 18.47
N CYS A 8 -35.65 -9.00 19.43
CA CYS A 8 -34.63 -7.95 19.50
C CYS A 8 -33.33 -8.44 20.14
N GLY A 9 -33.38 -9.39 21.08
CA GLY A 9 -32.21 -9.90 21.81
C GLY A 9 -31.16 -10.55 20.89
N GLN A 10 -31.60 -11.44 19.97
CA GLN A 10 -30.72 -12.12 19.02
C GLN A 10 -30.14 -11.18 17.95
N TRP A 11 -30.85 -10.09 17.66
CA TRP A 11 -30.51 -9.10 16.65
C TRP A 11 -29.53 -8.04 17.17
N SER A 12 -29.26 -7.96 18.48
CA SER A 12 -28.60 -6.80 19.10
C SER A 12 -27.08 -6.75 18.99
N HIS A 13 -26.38 -7.88 18.86
CA HIS A 13 -24.95 -7.86 19.26
C HIS A 13 -23.96 -7.39 18.18
N TYR A 14 -24.36 -7.34 16.90
CA TYR A 14 -23.46 -6.90 15.82
C TYR A 14 -24.11 -6.04 14.74
N GLN A 15 -25.38 -5.66 14.91
CA GLN A 15 -26.08 -4.92 13.87
C GLN A 15 -25.45 -3.58 13.51
N VAL A 16 -25.07 -2.78 14.51
CA VAL A 16 -24.44 -1.47 14.26
C VAL A 16 -23.08 -1.66 13.60
N ARG A 17 -22.28 -2.61 14.08
CA ARG A 17 -20.99 -2.98 13.47
C ARG A 17 -21.16 -3.44 12.02
N ASP A 18 -22.14 -4.29 11.75
CA ASP A 18 -22.35 -4.87 10.42
C ASP A 18 -22.96 -3.83 9.46
N LYS A 19 -23.82 -2.93 9.95
CA LYS A 19 -24.29 -1.75 9.21
C LYS A 19 -23.13 -0.79 8.91
N PHE A 20 -22.26 -0.53 9.89
CA PHE A 20 -21.06 0.27 9.70
C PHE A 20 -20.12 -0.37 8.69
N LYS A 21 -19.88 -1.68 8.77
CA LYS A 21 -19.04 -2.42 7.82
C LYS A 21 -19.61 -2.37 6.40
N LYS A 22 -20.94 -2.50 6.25
CA LYS A 22 -21.62 -2.33 4.96
C LYS A 22 -21.47 -0.90 4.43
N PHE A 23 -21.60 0.11 5.29
CA PHE A 23 -21.41 1.52 4.94
C PHE A 23 -19.96 1.82 4.54
N ASP A 24 -18.99 1.34 5.32
CA ASP A 24 -17.56 1.48 5.05
C ASP A 24 -17.22 0.87 3.68
N GLN A 25 -17.64 -0.37 3.45
CA GLN A 25 -17.37 -1.06 2.19
C GLN A 25 -18.08 -0.44 0.98
N ARG A 26 -19.28 0.14 1.16
CA ARG A 26 -20.00 0.83 0.06
C ARG A 26 -19.43 2.21 -0.24
N TYR A 27 -19.08 2.99 0.78
CA TYR A 27 -18.83 4.42 0.64
C TYR A 27 -17.41 4.80 1.10
N LEU A 28 -17.08 4.67 2.39
CA LEU A 28 -15.82 5.17 2.95
C LEU A 28 -14.62 4.53 2.28
N ARG A 29 -14.57 3.20 2.18
CA ARG A 29 -13.48 2.46 1.56
C ARG A 29 -13.30 2.83 0.09
N LYS A 30 -14.40 3.05 -0.63
CA LYS A 30 -14.32 3.48 -2.04
C LYS A 30 -13.81 4.91 -2.17
N ILE A 31 -14.13 5.81 -1.25
CA ILE A 31 -13.69 7.21 -1.30
C ILE A 31 -12.23 7.35 -0.83
N LEU A 32 -11.88 6.66 0.26
CA LEU A 32 -10.58 6.76 0.92
C LEU A 32 -9.48 5.92 0.22
N ILE A 33 -9.81 4.71 -0.24
CA ILE A 33 -8.81 3.79 -0.83
C ILE A 33 -8.66 3.99 -2.34
N ARG A 34 -9.73 4.33 -3.10
CA ARG A 34 -9.58 4.54 -4.57
C ARG A 34 -8.58 5.63 -4.91
N LYS A 35 -8.46 6.67 -4.09
CA LYS A 35 -7.52 7.78 -4.33
C LYS A 35 -6.05 7.39 -4.07
N ASN A 36 -5.82 6.39 -3.23
CA ASN A 36 -4.49 6.03 -2.76
C ASN A 36 -3.89 4.79 -3.43
N LEU A 37 -4.65 4.12 -4.30
CA LEU A 37 -4.18 2.90 -4.97
C LEU A 37 -3.00 3.24 -5.90
N PRO A 38 -1.85 2.55 -5.76
CA PRO A 38 -0.72 2.79 -6.63
C PRO A 38 -1.07 2.32 -8.05
N LYS A 39 -0.92 3.24 -9.02
CA LYS A 39 -1.23 2.96 -10.44
C LYS A 39 -0.26 1.96 -11.08
N SER A 40 0.89 1.73 -10.46
CA SER A 40 1.94 0.82 -10.95
C SER A 40 2.77 0.26 -9.80
N SER A 41 3.49 -0.84 -10.06
CA SER A 41 4.39 -1.48 -9.09
C SER A 41 5.47 -0.52 -8.58
N ILE A 42 6.02 0.32 -9.46
CA ILE A 42 7.04 1.32 -9.08
C ILE A 42 6.51 2.40 -8.13
N VAL A 43 5.30 2.92 -8.38
CA VAL A 43 4.67 3.93 -7.50
C VAL A 43 4.34 3.32 -6.13
N SER A 44 3.96 2.04 -6.10
CA SER A 44 3.74 1.29 -4.85
C SER A 44 5.02 1.16 -4.04
N LEU A 45 6.12 0.78 -4.69
CA LEU A 45 7.43 0.65 -4.03
C LEU A 45 7.91 1.97 -3.44
N TYR A 46 7.81 3.06 -4.21
CA TYR A 46 8.20 4.39 -3.75
C TYR A 46 7.44 4.82 -2.49
N LYS A 47 6.09 4.72 -2.50
CA LYS A 47 5.26 5.05 -1.32
C LYS A 47 5.61 4.19 -0.10
N LYS A 48 5.95 2.92 -0.30
CA LYS A 48 6.36 2.02 0.79
C LYS A 48 7.70 2.44 1.40
N LEU A 49 8.64 2.88 0.57
CA LEU A 49 9.93 3.39 1.04
C LEU A 49 9.76 4.70 1.82
N GLU A 50 8.93 5.62 1.34
CA GLU A 50 8.61 6.87 2.07
C GLU A 50 7.99 6.59 3.45
N MET A 51 7.02 5.67 3.55
CA MET A 51 6.43 5.29 4.84
C MET A 51 7.46 4.65 5.78
N LYS A 52 8.33 3.77 5.27
CA LYS A 52 9.41 3.14 6.05
C LYS A 52 10.34 4.20 6.65
N GLN A 53 10.75 5.17 5.85
CA GLN A 53 11.62 6.26 6.28
C GLN A 53 10.93 7.14 7.34
N ALA A 54 9.65 7.47 7.15
CA ALA A 54 8.89 8.25 8.12
C ALA A 54 8.79 7.54 9.48
N ILE A 55 8.56 6.22 9.48
CA ILE A 55 8.51 5.41 10.70
C ILE A 55 9.87 5.38 11.39
N GLU A 56 10.95 5.13 10.64
CA GLU A 56 12.32 5.12 11.17
C GLU A 56 12.69 6.47 11.83
N MET A 57 12.28 7.59 11.23
CA MET A 57 12.48 8.93 11.80
C MET A 57 11.68 9.17 13.09
N VAL A 58 10.49 8.57 13.22
CA VAL A 58 9.70 8.60 14.46
C VAL A 58 10.38 7.73 15.53
N GLU A 59 10.78 6.51 15.18
CA GLU A 59 11.41 5.54 16.11
C GLU A 59 12.78 6.03 16.62
N THR A 60 13.55 6.69 15.75
CA THR A 60 14.85 7.30 16.12
C THR A 60 14.71 8.60 16.91
N GLY A 61 13.48 9.08 17.16
CA GLY A 61 13.22 10.23 18.03
C GLY A 61 13.59 11.60 17.44
N ILE A 62 13.95 11.66 16.15
CA ILE A 62 14.32 12.91 15.45
C ILE A 62 13.14 13.89 15.40
N LEU A 63 11.90 13.39 15.42
CA LEU A 63 10.67 14.19 15.31
C LEU A 63 10.07 14.67 16.66
N ASN A 64 10.71 14.38 17.80
CA ASN A 64 10.17 14.76 19.12
C ASN A 64 10.34 16.24 19.49
N SER A 65 10.98 17.05 18.64
CA SER A 65 11.12 18.50 18.84
C SER A 65 9.99 19.27 18.13
N ALA A 66 8.82 19.31 18.76
CA ALA A 66 7.85 20.41 18.74
C ALA A 66 7.84 21.39 17.53
N VAL A 67 7.70 20.92 16.30
CA VAL A 67 7.28 21.75 15.16
C VAL A 67 6.54 20.83 14.20
N PHE A 68 5.23 21.03 14.03
CA PHE A 68 4.55 20.52 12.85
C PHE A 68 5.12 21.26 11.64
N PRO A 69 5.81 20.62 10.69
CA PRO A 69 6.06 21.26 9.42
C PRO A 69 4.78 21.11 8.62
N THR A 70 4.05 22.23 8.57
CA THR A 70 3.21 22.61 7.45
C THR A 70 3.78 22.07 6.14
N SER A 71 2.96 21.36 5.37
CA SER A 71 3.15 21.07 3.95
C SER A 71 4.60 20.85 3.52
N TYR A 72 5.07 19.60 3.59
CA TYR A 72 6.29 19.21 2.90
C TYR A 72 6.10 19.36 1.39
N GLN A 73 6.34 20.56 0.87
CA GLN A 73 6.97 20.72 -0.43
C GLN A 73 8.32 19.99 -0.33
N PRO A 74 8.68 19.10 -1.26
CA PRO A 74 10.01 18.56 -1.30
C PRO A 74 10.93 19.70 -1.75
N GLU A 75 11.46 20.44 -0.78
CA GLU A 75 12.74 21.13 -0.96
C GLU A 75 13.71 20.06 -1.44
N ARG A 76 13.98 20.08 -2.76
CA ARG A 76 15.04 19.34 -3.43
C ARG A 76 16.38 19.82 -2.88
N LYS A 77 16.70 19.44 -1.65
CA LYS A 77 17.99 19.64 -1.01
C LYS A 77 18.40 18.39 -0.25
N GLN A 78 18.23 17.24 -0.89
CA GLN A 78 19.15 16.14 -0.68
C GLN A 78 19.86 15.99 -2.01
N GLY A 79 21.05 16.59 -2.11
CA GLY A 79 22.00 16.18 -3.13
C GLY A 79 22.01 14.66 -3.09
N THR A 80 21.67 14.03 -4.21
CA THR A 80 21.66 12.58 -4.35
C THR A 80 22.95 12.07 -3.74
N LYS A 81 22.90 11.49 -2.53
CA LYS A 81 24.08 10.90 -1.91
C LYS A 81 24.59 9.93 -2.96
N ARG A 82 25.79 10.20 -3.47
CA ARG A 82 26.37 9.43 -4.57
C ARG A 82 26.44 7.99 -4.04
N LEU A 83 25.60 7.11 -4.58
CA LEU A 83 25.48 5.74 -4.11
C LEU A 83 26.86 5.09 -4.23
N SER A 84 27.24 4.29 -3.24
CA SER A 84 28.49 3.54 -3.31
C SER A 84 28.46 2.69 -4.59
N PRO A 85 29.58 2.56 -5.32
CA PRO A 85 29.64 1.69 -6.50
C PRO A 85 29.15 0.27 -6.20
N GLU A 86 29.35 -0.22 -4.97
CA GLU A 86 28.86 -1.52 -4.51
C GLU A 86 27.33 -1.57 -4.37
N ASP A 87 26.71 -0.52 -3.84
CA ASP A 87 25.26 -0.42 -3.77
C ASP A 87 24.64 -0.40 -5.17
N VAL A 88 25.27 0.34 -6.10
CA VAL A 88 24.84 0.43 -7.50
C VAL A 88 24.90 -0.93 -8.17
N GLU A 89 25.96 -1.71 -7.93
CA GLU A 89 26.10 -3.05 -8.50
C GLU A 89 25.08 -4.03 -7.92
N SER A 90 24.86 -3.99 -6.60
CA SER A 90 23.81 -4.77 -5.93
C SER A 90 22.42 -4.46 -6.50
N MET A 91 22.10 -3.17 -6.68
CA MET A 91 20.85 -2.77 -7.32
C MET A 91 20.75 -3.29 -8.76
N ARG A 92 21.84 -3.25 -9.54
CA ARG A 92 21.87 -3.79 -10.91
C ARG A 92 21.63 -5.29 -10.93
N ASP A 93 22.24 -6.07 -10.04
CA ASP A 93 22.03 -7.53 -9.97
C ASP A 93 20.57 -7.86 -9.62
N ILE A 94 20.01 -7.19 -8.60
CA ILE A 94 18.61 -7.39 -8.18
C ILE A 94 17.65 -7.05 -9.32
N LEU A 95 17.84 -5.92 -10.01
CA LEU A 95 17.01 -5.53 -11.15
C LEU A 95 17.14 -6.53 -12.29
N THR A 96 18.35 -6.96 -12.61
CA THR A 96 18.63 -7.92 -13.69
C THR A 96 17.94 -9.25 -13.41
N ARG A 97 18.14 -9.83 -12.21
CA ARG A 97 17.49 -11.07 -11.76
C ARG A 97 15.96 -10.97 -11.85
N ASN A 98 15.37 -9.87 -11.36
CA ASN A 98 13.92 -9.68 -11.39
C ASN A 98 13.38 -9.54 -12.82
N MET A 99 14.06 -8.80 -13.69
CA MET A 99 13.63 -8.61 -15.08
C MET A 99 13.64 -9.93 -15.87
N TYR A 100 14.67 -10.77 -15.66
CA TYR A 100 14.70 -12.10 -16.26
C TYR A 100 13.60 -13.01 -15.71
N GLN A 101 13.34 -13.01 -14.40
CA GLN A 101 12.25 -13.80 -13.81
C GLN A 101 10.87 -13.37 -14.34
N VAL A 102 10.62 -12.07 -14.49
CA VAL A 102 9.36 -11.58 -15.07
C VAL A 102 9.22 -12.02 -16.52
N ARG A 103 10.29 -11.92 -17.33
CA ARG A 103 10.28 -12.39 -18.73
C ARG A 103 9.97 -13.88 -18.85
N GLN A 104 10.57 -14.73 -18.01
CA GLN A 104 10.27 -16.16 -17.98
C GLN A 104 8.80 -16.44 -17.64
N ARG A 105 8.22 -15.70 -16.68
CA ARG A 105 6.80 -15.84 -16.35
C ARG A 105 5.90 -15.38 -17.49
N THR A 106 6.21 -14.28 -18.17
CA THR A 106 5.41 -13.78 -19.30
C THR A 106 5.53 -14.63 -20.56
N LEU A 107 6.64 -15.35 -20.78
CA LEU A 107 6.78 -16.28 -21.92
C LEU A 107 5.82 -17.48 -21.83
N SER A 108 5.28 -17.80 -20.65
CA SER A 108 4.26 -18.86 -20.51
C SER A 108 2.90 -18.46 -21.10
N TYR A 109 2.63 -17.16 -21.27
CA TYR A 109 1.47 -16.65 -22.00
C TYR A 109 1.81 -16.41 -23.48
N ASN A 110 2.32 -17.45 -24.14
CA ASN A 110 2.44 -17.44 -25.59
C ASN A 110 1.03 -17.45 -26.21
N LYS A 111 0.81 -16.59 -27.21
CA LYS A 111 -0.45 -16.41 -27.99
C LYS A 111 -1.01 -17.72 -28.59
N TYR A 112 -0.23 -18.81 -28.54
CA TYR A 112 -0.53 -20.12 -29.10
C TYR A 112 -0.93 -21.19 -28.05
N ASN A 113 -1.04 -20.84 -26.75
CA ASN A 113 -1.38 -21.80 -25.68
C ASN A 113 -2.89 -21.98 -25.43
N LEU A 114 -3.76 -21.45 -26.28
CA LEU A 114 -5.20 -21.75 -26.23
C LEU A 114 -5.45 -23.04 -27.02
N LYS A 115 -5.79 -24.12 -26.32
CA LYS A 115 -6.34 -25.34 -26.96
C LYS A 115 -7.62 -24.94 -27.72
N PRO A 116 -7.74 -25.24 -29.03
CA PRO A 116 -9.01 -25.07 -29.71
C PRO A 116 -10.03 -26.05 -29.10
N GLN A 117 -11.17 -25.53 -28.67
CA GLN A 117 -12.39 -26.30 -28.44
C GLN A 117 -13.09 -26.53 -29.78
#